data_AF-J9DSJ8-F1
#
_entry.id   AF-J9DSJ8-F1
#
_cell.length_a   1.000
_cell.length_b   1.000
_cell.length_c   1.000
_cell.angle_alpha   90.00
_cell.angle_beta   90.00
_cell.angle_gamma   90.00
#
_symmetry.space_group_name_H-M   'P 1'
#
loop_
_entity.id
_entity.type
_entity.pdbx_description
1 polymer ?
#
loop_
_entity_poly.entity_id
_entity_poly.type
_entity_poly.pdbx_seq_one_letter_code
_entity_poly.pdbx_strand_id
1 'polypeptide(L)'
;MQISDVSDTPLNKMKSHTIRRLAADILDCGKNKVWLDPEETLQFKACTSRDKVRELIQGNVIVQRPNAVHSRYHTRKRRAEVAKGRHRGPGKVHGPKTCLDPPKKKWIARIREMRATLERMREECYITPTEHRKLYMQAKGNLFKNNKVLIEYIEKKKADEKRMKELSEQAAAIKMRSRGA
;
A
#
# COMPACT_ATOMS: atom_id res chain seq x y z
N MET A 1 10.87 -39.81 -24.90
CA MET A 1 12.06 -40.05 -24.07
C MET A 1 11.58 -40.26 -22.65
N GLN A 2 11.68 -41.50 -22.17
CA GLN A 2 11.22 -41.90 -20.84
C GLN A 2 11.97 -41.08 -19.79
N ILE A 3 11.22 -40.42 -18.90
CA ILE A 3 11.77 -39.86 -17.67
C ILE A 3 12.03 -41.08 -16.79
N SER A 4 13.24 -41.63 -16.89
CA SER A 4 13.72 -42.65 -15.95
C SER A 4 13.66 -42.08 -14.54
N ASP A 5 13.06 -42.84 -13.63
CA ASP A 5 12.93 -42.52 -12.21
C ASP A 5 14.24 -41.97 -11.63
N VAL A 6 14.19 -40.74 -11.10
CA VAL A 6 15.32 -39.99 -10.51
C VAL A 6 15.82 -40.64 -9.20
N SER A 7 15.17 -41.71 -8.74
CA SER A 7 15.46 -42.41 -7.50
C SER A 7 16.76 -43.22 -7.52
N ASP A 8 17.25 -43.63 -8.70
CA ASP A 8 18.41 -44.53 -8.87
C ASP A 8 19.70 -43.83 -9.36
N THR A 9 19.87 -42.54 -9.03
CA THR A 9 21.18 -41.87 -9.24
C THR A 9 22.21 -42.32 -8.18
N PRO A 10 23.48 -42.61 -8.55
CA PRO A 10 24.51 -43.11 -7.61
C PRO A 10 24.80 -42.17 -6.43
N LEU A 11 24.38 -40.91 -6.51
CA LEU A 11 24.38 -39.91 -5.43
C LEU A 11 23.47 -40.26 -4.23
N ASN A 12 22.41 -41.03 -4.46
CA ASN A 12 21.41 -41.38 -3.44
C ASN A 12 21.87 -42.55 -2.54
N LYS A 13 22.89 -43.31 -2.96
CA LYS A 13 23.54 -44.39 -2.19
C LYS A 13 24.77 -43.92 -1.38
N MET A 14 25.09 -42.63 -1.36
CA MET A 14 26.29 -42.07 -0.70
C MET A 14 25.98 -41.27 0.57
N LYS A 15 27.00 -41.11 1.44
CA LYS A 15 27.04 -40.15 2.57
C LYS A 15 27.08 -38.68 2.10
N SER A 16 26.29 -38.32 1.09
CA SER A 16 26.19 -36.97 0.51
C SER A 16 25.48 -35.97 1.44
N HIS A 17 24.79 -36.46 2.47
CA HIS A 17 24.01 -35.67 3.42
C HIS A 17 24.85 -34.68 4.23
N THR A 18 26.05 -35.09 4.68
CA THR A 18 26.94 -34.23 5.48
C THR A 18 27.52 -33.11 4.63
N ILE A 19 27.98 -33.43 3.41
CA ILE A 19 28.52 -32.45 2.46
C ILE A 19 27.44 -31.47 2.02
N ARG A 20 26.25 -31.98 1.67
CA ARG A 20 25.10 -31.15 1.30
C ARG A 20 24.66 -30.24 2.45
N ARG A 21 24.76 -30.69 3.71
CA ARG A 21 24.54 -29.84 4.89
C ARG A 21 25.62 -28.78 5.05
N LEU A 22 26.90 -29.15 4.99
CA LEU A 22 28.01 -28.20 5.13
C LEU A 22 27.99 -27.14 4.03
N ALA A 23 27.74 -27.55 2.78
CA ALA A 23 27.61 -26.65 1.64
C ALA A 23 26.41 -25.72 1.77
N ALA A 24 25.26 -26.23 2.25
CA ALA A 24 24.07 -25.41 2.52
C ALA A 24 24.36 -24.32 3.57
N ASP A 25 25.03 -24.69 4.66
CA ASP A 25 25.43 -23.74 5.71
C ASP A 25 26.45 -22.70 5.21
N ILE A 26 27.39 -23.10 4.34
CA ILE A 26 28.42 -22.19 3.79
C ILE A 26 27.82 -21.22 2.75
N LEU A 27 26.89 -21.69 1.92
CA LEU A 27 26.23 -20.91 0.88
C LEU A 27 24.99 -20.15 1.37
N ASP A 28 24.70 -20.21 2.67
CA ASP A 28 23.50 -19.64 3.32
C ASP A 28 22.20 -19.97 2.55
N CYS A 29 21.99 -21.26 2.28
CA CYS A 29 20.84 -21.71 1.50
C CYS A 29 20.28 -23.06 1.96
N GLY A 30 19.08 -23.41 1.49
CA GLY A 30 18.48 -24.69 1.81
C GLY A 30 19.21 -25.86 1.14
N LYS A 31 19.25 -27.03 1.78
CA LYS A 31 19.87 -28.26 1.23
C LYS A 31 19.40 -28.62 -0.19
N ASN A 32 18.14 -28.29 -0.54
CA ASN A 32 17.57 -28.56 -1.86
C ASN A 32 18.11 -27.63 -2.97
N LYS A 33 18.74 -26.50 -2.59
CA LYS A 33 19.40 -25.57 -3.51
C LYS A 33 20.80 -26.01 -3.87
N VAL A 34 21.44 -26.81 -3.03
CA VAL A 34 22.80 -27.31 -3.28
C VAL A 34 22.74 -28.39 -4.36
N TRP A 35 23.38 -28.13 -5.48
CA TRP A 35 23.69 -29.10 -6.52
C TRP A 35 25.10 -29.64 -6.29
N LEU A 36 25.24 -30.96 -6.42
CA LEU A 36 26.49 -31.69 -6.35
C LEU A 36 26.66 -32.38 -7.69
N ASP A 37 27.84 -32.27 -8.29
CA ASP A 37 28.16 -32.95 -9.54
C ASP A 37 28.08 -34.49 -9.38
N PRO A 38 27.32 -35.22 -10.21
CA PRO A 38 27.29 -36.68 -10.17
C PRO A 38 28.59 -37.36 -10.58
N GLU A 39 29.51 -36.71 -11.30
CA GLU A 39 30.72 -37.34 -11.81
C GLU A 39 31.89 -37.29 -10.80
N GLU A 40 31.96 -36.23 -9.98
CA GLU A 40 33.05 -35.97 -9.03
C GLU A 40 32.92 -36.73 -7.68
N THR A 41 32.37 -37.95 -7.72
CA THR A 41 32.09 -38.76 -6.51
C THR A 41 33.33 -39.10 -5.68
N LEU A 42 34.50 -39.21 -6.30
CA LEU A 42 35.77 -39.47 -5.63
C LEU A 42 36.21 -38.28 -4.78
N GLN A 43 36.08 -37.05 -5.30
CA GLN A 43 36.39 -35.82 -4.56
C GLN A 43 35.46 -35.64 -3.37
N PHE A 44 34.17 -35.98 -3.51
CA PHE A 44 33.23 -35.95 -2.40
C PHE A 44 33.55 -36.97 -1.31
N LYS A 45 34.05 -38.17 -1.64
CA LYS A 45 34.46 -39.15 -0.63
C LYS A 45 35.66 -38.67 0.21
N ALA A 46 36.59 -37.94 -0.40
CA ALA A 46 37.74 -37.36 0.29
C ALA A 46 37.40 -36.10 1.11
N CYS A 47 36.25 -35.47 0.85
CA CYS A 47 35.86 -34.19 1.45
C CYS A 47 35.25 -34.35 2.85
N THR A 48 36.04 -34.05 3.89
CA THR A 48 35.62 -34.13 5.30
C THR A 48 35.52 -32.76 6.01
N SER A 49 36.34 -31.78 5.61
CA SER A 49 36.40 -30.43 6.22
C SER A 49 35.55 -29.39 5.47
N ARG A 50 35.13 -28.33 6.18
CA ARG A 50 34.48 -27.14 5.59
C ARG A 50 35.37 -26.42 4.58
N ASP A 51 36.68 -26.38 4.80
CA ASP A 51 37.62 -25.73 3.88
C ASP A 51 37.65 -26.43 2.53
N LYS A 52 37.64 -27.76 2.53
CA LYS A 52 37.55 -28.54 1.30
C LYS A 52 36.21 -28.33 0.57
N VAL A 53 35.11 -28.17 1.31
CA VAL A 53 33.81 -27.79 0.72
C VAL A 53 33.88 -26.41 0.07
N ARG A 54 34.60 -25.44 0.65
CA ARG A 54 34.81 -24.11 0.04
C ARG A 54 35.61 -24.20 -1.27
N GLU A 55 36.65 -25.02 -1.30
CA GLU A 55 37.43 -25.27 -2.54
C GLU A 55 36.53 -25.88 -3.64
N LEU A 56 35.67 -26.84 -3.30
CA LEU A 56 34.75 -27.46 -4.25
C LEU A 56 33.65 -26.49 -4.75
N ILE A 57 33.23 -25.54 -3.91
CA ILE A 57 32.33 -24.45 -4.31
C ILE A 57 33.06 -23.51 -5.28
N GLN A 58 34.30 -23.13 -4.97
CA GLN A 58 35.12 -22.27 -5.82
C GLN A 58 35.45 -22.93 -7.17
N GLY A 59 35.63 -24.25 -7.18
CA GLY A 59 35.81 -25.06 -8.39
C GLY A 59 34.53 -25.40 -9.15
N ASN A 60 33.38 -24.83 -8.79
CA ASN A 60 32.06 -25.08 -9.41
C ASN A 60 31.57 -26.55 -9.39
N VAL A 61 32.17 -27.41 -8.57
CA VAL A 61 31.73 -28.80 -8.37
C VAL A 61 30.49 -28.85 -7.46
N ILE A 62 30.36 -27.84 -6.59
CA ILE A 62 29.17 -27.60 -5.76
C ILE A 62 28.57 -26.24 -6.16
N VAL A 63 27.31 -26.24 -6.61
CA VAL A 63 26.66 -25.03 -7.13
C VAL A 63 25.33 -24.78 -6.41
N GLN A 64 25.06 -23.50 -6.13
CA GLN A 64 23.73 -23.08 -5.70
C GLN A 64 22.79 -22.97 -6.90
N ARG A 65 21.75 -23.80 -6.95
CA ARG A 65 20.70 -23.71 -7.97
C ARG A 65 19.94 -22.39 -7.81
N PRO A 66 19.62 -21.69 -8.91
CA PRO A 66 18.82 -20.47 -8.84
C PRO A 66 17.43 -20.73 -8.24
N ASN A 67 16.81 -19.69 -7.73
CA ASN A 67 15.44 -19.76 -7.23
C ASN A 67 14.44 -20.04 -8.36
N ALA A 68 13.43 -20.87 -8.07
CA ALA A 68 12.34 -21.07 -9.00
C ALA A 68 11.61 -19.73 -9.16
N VAL A 69 11.44 -19.28 -10.40
CA VAL A 69 10.89 -17.95 -10.68
C VAL A 69 9.37 -17.98 -10.49
N HIS A 70 8.87 -17.20 -9.54
CA HIS A 70 7.44 -16.95 -9.38
C HIS A 70 7.06 -15.62 -10.05
N SER A 71 6.54 -15.71 -11.27
CA SER A 71 6.11 -14.53 -12.02
C SER A 71 4.90 -13.85 -11.35
N ARG A 72 4.96 -12.51 -11.22
CA ARG A 72 3.84 -11.68 -10.75
C ARG A 72 3.02 -11.06 -11.88
N TYR A 73 3.29 -11.42 -13.13
CA TYR A 73 2.67 -10.82 -14.31
C TYR A 73 1.13 -10.86 -14.26
N HIS A 74 0.54 -12.03 -14.05
CA HIS A 74 -0.93 -12.18 -14.00
C HIS A 74 -1.55 -11.41 -12.83
N THR A 75 -0.90 -11.40 -11.66
CA THR A 75 -1.37 -10.62 -10.50
C THR A 75 -1.36 -9.12 -10.79
N ARG A 76 -0.30 -8.61 -11.45
CA ARG A 76 -0.19 -7.19 -11.84
C ARG A 76 -1.23 -6.82 -12.90
N LYS A 77 -1.38 -7.65 -13.94
CA LYS A 77 -2.41 -7.49 -14.99
C LYS A 77 -3.80 -7.44 -14.36
N ARG A 78 -4.15 -8.39 -13.49
CA ARG A 78 -5.44 -8.41 -12.79
C ARG A 78 -5.64 -7.17 -11.91
N ARG A 79 -4.60 -6.71 -11.19
CA ARG A 79 -4.67 -5.49 -10.37
C ARG A 79 -4.94 -4.24 -11.21
N ALA A 80 -4.31 -4.11 -12.38
CA ALA A 80 -4.55 -3.01 -13.30
C ALA A 80 -6.01 -3.01 -13.82
N GLU A 81 -6.54 -4.18 -14.19
CA GLU A 81 -7.94 -4.29 -14.63
C GLU A 81 -8.94 -4.04 -13.49
N VAL A 82 -8.64 -4.47 -12.26
CA VAL A 82 -9.44 -4.16 -11.07
C VAL A 82 -9.43 -2.67 -10.76
N ALA A 83 -8.29 -1.99 -10.94
CA ALA A 83 -8.20 -0.53 -10.76
C ALA A 83 -9.08 0.23 -11.77
N LYS A 84 -9.19 -0.27 -13.00
CA LYS A 84 -10.14 0.24 -14.02
C LYS A 84 -11.60 -0.09 -13.71
N GLY A 85 -11.89 -0.81 -12.63
CA GLY A 85 -13.25 -1.17 -12.21
C GLY A 85 -13.74 -2.54 -12.70
N ARG A 86 -12.95 -3.29 -13.48
CA ARG A 86 -13.33 -4.64 -13.91
C ARG A 86 -13.25 -5.64 -12.75
N HIS A 87 -13.97 -6.75 -12.85
CA HIS A 87 -13.99 -7.82 -11.84
C HIS A 87 -14.47 -7.40 -10.42
N ARG A 88 -15.24 -6.30 -10.29
CA ARG A 88 -15.80 -5.82 -9.00
C ARG A 88 -17.32 -6.03 -8.85
N GLY A 89 -17.94 -6.79 -9.74
CA GLY A 89 -19.38 -7.06 -9.71
C GLY A 89 -19.81 -7.90 -8.49
N PRO A 90 -21.12 -7.95 -8.17
CA PRO A 90 -21.64 -8.60 -6.96
C PRO A 90 -21.22 -10.07 -6.83
N GLY A 91 -21.21 -10.84 -7.94
CA GLY A 91 -20.76 -12.24 -7.94
C GLY A 91 -19.26 -12.46 -7.69
N LYS A 92 -18.45 -11.40 -7.62
CA LYS A 92 -17.02 -11.49 -7.23
C LYS A 92 -16.77 -11.00 -5.81
N VAL A 93 -17.73 -10.30 -5.20
CA VAL A 93 -17.63 -9.79 -3.83
C VAL A 93 -18.10 -10.89 -2.87
N HIS A 94 -17.23 -11.24 -1.93
CA HIS A 94 -17.53 -12.24 -0.92
C HIS A 94 -17.60 -11.55 0.44
N GLY A 95 -18.63 -11.88 1.23
CA GLY A 95 -18.85 -11.32 2.56
C GLY A 95 -19.66 -10.01 2.58
N PRO A 96 -19.92 -9.47 3.79
CA PRO A 96 -20.76 -8.30 3.96
C PRO A 96 -20.06 -7.01 3.51
N LYS A 97 -20.84 -6.05 3.01
CA LYS A 97 -20.37 -4.73 2.53
C LYS A 97 -19.54 -3.97 3.57
N THR A 98 -19.85 -4.14 4.85
CA THR A 98 -19.17 -3.50 5.98
C THR A 98 -17.74 -4.02 6.20
N CYS A 99 -17.42 -5.24 5.77
CA CYS A 99 -16.07 -5.80 5.87
C CYS A 99 -15.13 -5.18 4.83
N LEU A 100 -15.60 -5.06 3.59
CA LEU A 100 -14.81 -4.51 2.50
C LEU A 100 -14.54 -3.01 2.67
N ASP A 101 -15.55 -2.28 3.15
CA ASP A 101 -15.47 -0.82 3.29
C ASP A 101 -16.12 -0.34 4.61
N PRO A 102 -15.39 -0.45 5.74
CA PRO A 102 -15.93 -0.19 7.06
C PRO A 102 -16.42 1.25 7.24
N PRO A 103 -17.63 1.46 7.81
CA PRO A 103 -18.23 2.79 7.95
C PRO A 103 -17.37 3.73 8.80
N LYS A 104 -16.70 3.19 9.83
CA LYS A 104 -15.77 3.95 10.69
C LYS A 104 -14.57 4.49 9.91
N LYS A 105 -13.98 3.71 9.00
CA LYS A 105 -12.86 4.16 8.15
C LYS A 105 -13.29 5.30 7.23
N LYS A 106 -14.48 5.20 6.62
CA LYS A 106 -15.07 6.28 5.81
C LYS A 106 -15.27 7.57 6.59
N TRP A 107 -15.85 7.46 7.79
CA TRP A 107 -16.11 8.62 8.63
C TRP A 107 -14.81 9.31 9.06
N ILE A 108 -13.79 8.52 9.44
CA ILE A 108 -12.46 9.05 9.78
C ILE A 108 -11.83 9.78 8.59
N ALA A 109 -11.85 9.19 7.40
CA ALA A 109 -11.30 9.83 6.19
C ALA A 109 -12.03 11.15 5.88
N ARG A 110 -13.37 11.12 5.88
CA ARG A 110 -14.21 12.29 5.63
C ARG A 110 -13.97 13.43 6.62
N ILE A 111 -13.99 13.15 7.92
CA ILE A 111 -13.87 14.20 8.94
C ILE A 111 -12.45 14.79 8.96
N ARG A 112 -11.42 13.99 8.66
CA ARG A 112 -10.04 14.46 8.55
C ARG A 112 -9.87 15.41 7.37
N GLU A 113 -10.42 15.05 6.21
CA GLU A 113 -10.36 15.89 5.01
C GLU A 113 -11.08 17.24 5.22
N MET A 114 -12.28 17.22 5.82
CA MET A 114 -13.02 18.44 6.14
C MET A 114 -12.25 19.34 7.11
N ARG A 115 -11.67 18.76 8.17
CA ARG A 115 -10.89 19.52 9.16
C ARG A 115 -9.61 20.10 8.58
N ALA A 116 -8.89 19.34 7.77
CA ALA A 116 -7.70 19.82 7.07
C ALA A 116 -8.04 20.97 6.10
N THR A 117 -9.22 20.93 5.47
CA THR A 117 -9.68 22.01 4.58
C THR A 117 -10.04 23.26 5.38
N LEU A 118 -10.73 23.13 6.51
CA LEU A 118 -11.02 24.24 7.41
C LEU A 118 -9.74 24.87 7.99
N GLU A 119 -8.74 24.05 8.32
CA GLU A 119 -7.45 24.52 8.80
C GLU A 119 -6.71 25.34 7.74
N ARG A 120 -6.63 24.82 6.50
CA ARG A 120 -6.04 25.55 5.38
C ARG A 120 -6.74 26.88 5.12
N MET A 121 -8.08 26.89 5.12
CA MET A 121 -8.87 28.12 4.94
C MET A 121 -8.70 29.11 6.09
N ARG A 122 -8.37 28.65 7.30
CA ARG A 122 -8.04 29.52 8.44
C ARG A 122 -6.65 30.14 8.27
N GLU A 123 -5.67 29.36 7.83
CA GLU A 123 -4.29 29.81 7.57
C GLU A 123 -4.24 30.84 6.44
N GLU A 124 -4.99 30.61 5.36
CA GLU A 124 -5.18 31.55 4.25
C GLU A 124 -6.02 32.79 4.65
N CYS A 125 -6.46 32.88 5.92
CA CYS A 125 -7.35 33.92 6.44
C CYS A 125 -8.67 34.06 5.66
N TYR A 126 -9.06 33.03 4.92
CA TYR A 126 -10.36 32.97 4.27
C TYR A 126 -11.46 32.88 5.33
N ILE A 127 -11.26 32.13 6.42
CA ILE A 127 -12.25 32.00 7.49
C ILE A 127 -11.69 32.56 8.79
N THR A 128 -12.53 33.25 9.56
CA THR A 128 -12.13 33.74 10.89
C THR A 128 -12.03 32.59 11.92
N PRO A 129 -11.20 32.71 12.98
CA PRO A 129 -11.08 31.66 13.99
C PRO A 129 -12.41 31.25 14.66
N THR A 130 -13.33 32.21 14.82
CA THR A 130 -14.66 32.00 15.40
C THR A 130 -15.56 31.18 14.48
N GLU A 131 -15.56 31.49 13.18
CA GLU A 131 -16.26 30.73 12.16
C GLU A 131 -15.69 29.33 11.98
N HIS A 132 -14.36 29.20 11.99
CA HIS A 132 -13.69 27.91 11.96
C HIS A 132 -14.20 27.00 13.10
N ARG A 133 -14.30 27.51 14.33
CA ARG A 133 -14.81 26.74 15.47
C ARG A 133 -16.25 26.27 15.26
N LYS A 134 -17.13 27.13 14.73
CA LYS A 134 -18.53 26.78 14.42
C LYS A 134 -18.62 25.68 13.35
N LEU A 135 -17.93 25.87 12.23
CA LEU A 135 -17.89 24.92 11.12
C LEU A 135 -17.28 23.57 11.53
N TYR A 136 -16.26 23.59 12.40
CA TYR A 136 -15.64 22.39 12.95
C TYR A 136 -16.64 21.55 13.76
N MET A 137 -17.47 22.19 14.60
CA MET A 137 -18.51 21.50 15.37
C MET A 137 -19.63 20.98 14.47
N GLN A 138 -20.04 21.76 13.47
CA GLN A 138 -21.03 21.32 12.47
C GLN A 138 -20.55 20.13 11.64
N ALA A 139 -19.26 20.10 11.26
CA ALA A 139 -18.64 18.96 10.60
C ALA A 139 -18.60 17.73 11.50
N LYS A 140 -18.26 17.88 12.79
CA LYS A 140 -18.35 16.80 13.78
C LYS A 140 -19.79 16.26 13.89
N GLY A 141 -20.79 17.13 13.77
CA GLY A 141 -22.22 16.81 13.75
C GLY A 141 -22.71 16.18 12.44
N ASN A 142 -21.83 15.91 11.46
CA ASN A 142 -22.17 15.28 10.18
C ASN A 142 -23.21 16.08 9.35
N LEU A 143 -23.22 17.42 9.51
CA LEU A 143 -24.02 18.34 8.70
C LEU A 143 -23.58 18.27 7.22
N PHE A 144 -22.27 18.22 6.99
CA PHE A 144 -21.67 18.13 5.66
C PHE A 144 -21.41 16.66 5.30
N LYS A 145 -21.83 16.22 4.11
CA LYS A 145 -21.58 14.85 3.63
C LYS A 145 -20.21 14.69 2.98
N ASN A 146 -19.80 15.71 2.21
CA ASN A 146 -18.55 15.74 1.45
C ASN A 146 -17.86 17.09 1.62
N ASN A 147 -16.56 17.15 1.35
CA ASN A 147 -15.77 18.38 1.44
C ASN A 147 -16.30 19.49 0.51
N LYS A 148 -16.77 19.12 -0.68
CA LYS A 148 -17.41 20.06 -1.62
C LYS A 148 -18.61 20.79 -1.00
N VAL A 149 -19.49 20.07 -0.31
CA VAL A 149 -20.70 20.63 0.32
C VAL A 149 -20.33 21.59 1.45
N LEU A 150 -19.23 21.32 2.16
CA LEU A 150 -18.70 22.23 3.16
C LEU A 150 -18.24 23.55 2.51
N ILE A 151 -17.50 23.48 1.40
CA ILE A 151 -17.01 24.66 0.67
C ILE A 151 -18.19 25.47 0.12
N GLU A 152 -19.13 24.83 -0.57
CA GLU A 152 -20.33 25.48 -1.11
C GLU A 152 -21.15 26.19 0.00
N TYR A 153 -21.25 25.59 1.19
CA TYR A 153 -21.90 26.21 2.34
C TYR A 153 -21.18 27.47 2.82
N ILE A 154 -19.84 27.44 2.89
CA ILE A 154 -19.02 28.58 3.32
C ILE A 154 -19.12 29.71 2.30
N GLU A 155 -19.01 29.41 1.02
CA GLU A 155 -19.12 30.38 -0.07
C GLU A 155 -20.48 31.07 -0.06
N LYS A 156 -21.56 30.28 0.07
CA LYS A 156 -22.91 30.81 0.19
C LYS A 156 -23.04 31.74 1.40
N LYS A 157 -22.61 31.30 2.58
CA LYS A 157 -22.65 32.09 3.82
C LYS A 157 -21.91 33.42 3.67
N LYS A 158 -20.73 33.41 3.05
CA LYS A 158 -19.97 34.63 2.78
C LYS A 158 -20.63 35.54 1.76
N ALA A 159 -21.21 35.00 0.69
CA ALA A 159 -21.94 35.79 -0.29
C ALA A 159 -23.16 36.49 0.35
N ASP A 160 -23.87 35.78 1.24
CA ASP A 160 -24.98 36.32 2.01
C ASP A 160 -24.49 37.44 2.95
N GLU A 161 -23.39 37.24 3.69
CA GLU A 161 -22.79 38.26 4.56
C GLU A 161 -22.35 39.51 3.79
N LYS A 162 -21.73 39.33 2.62
CA LYS A 162 -21.33 40.44 1.74
C LYS A 162 -22.54 41.23 1.28
N ARG A 163 -23.60 40.55 0.83
CA ARG A 163 -24.86 41.17 0.41
C ARG A 163 -25.52 41.95 1.54
N MET A 164 -25.54 41.40 2.75
CA MET A 164 -26.09 42.08 3.93
C MET A 164 -25.28 43.32 4.31
N LYS A 165 -23.95 43.27 4.17
CA LYS A 165 -23.07 44.41 4.39
C LYS A 165 -23.32 45.53 3.38
N GLU A 166 -23.42 45.20 2.09
CA GLU A 166 -23.73 46.16 1.02
C GLU A 166 -25.08 46.88 1.27
N LEU A 167 -26.12 46.13 1.66
CA LEU A 167 -27.43 46.71 2.00
C LEU A 167 -27.36 47.64 3.22
N SER A 168 -26.60 47.24 4.25
CA SER A 168 -26.40 48.06 5.45
C SER A 168 -25.66 49.37 5.14
N GLU A 169 -24.63 49.31 4.31
CA GLU A 169 -23.86 50.47 3.86
C GLU A 169 -24.73 51.43 3.04
N GLN A 170 -25.57 50.90 2.13
CA GLN A 170 -26.55 51.70 1.38
C GLN A 170 -27.54 52.41 2.31
N ALA A 171 -28.09 51.70 3.30
CA ALA A 171 -29.02 52.28 4.27
C ALA A 171 -28.36 53.36 5.14
N ALA A 172 -27.12 53.13 5.58
CA ALA A 172 -26.35 54.10 6.35
C ALA A 172 -26.06 55.37 5.53
N ALA A 173 -25.70 55.21 4.24
CA ALA A 173 -25.46 56.34 3.34
C ALA A 173 -26.72 57.20 3.13
N ILE A 174 -27.89 56.57 2.96
CA ILE A 174 -29.17 57.28 2.86
C ILE A 174 -29.45 58.09 4.15
N LYS A 175 -29.22 57.48 5.32
CA LYS A 175 -29.43 58.14 6.62
C LYS A 175 -28.46 59.30 6.88
N MET A 176 -27.22 59.19 6.42
CA MET A 176 -26.23 60.27 6.54
C MET A 176 -26.59 61.44 5.62
N ARG A 177 -27.04 61.16 4.39
CA ARG A 177 -27.55 62.18 3.47
C ARG A 177 -28.76 62.92 4.04
N SER A 178 -29.70 62.21 4.68
CA SER A 178 -30.87 62.85 5.29
C SER A 178 -30.58 63.63 6.57
N ARG A 179 -29.40 63.45 7.21
CA ARG A 179 -28.97 64.23 8.39
C ARG A 179 -28.15 65.46 8.04
N GLY A 180 -27.60 65.52 6.83
CA GLY A 180 -26.77 66.64 6.35
C GLY A 180 -27.52 67.67 5.49
N ALA A 181 -28.81 67.43 5.21
CA ALA A 181 -29.75 68.38 4.61
C ALA A 181 -30.72 68.85 5.70
#